data_AF-A0A530LEB9-F1
#
_entry.id   AF-A0A530LEB9-F1
#
_cell.length_a   1.000
_cell.length_b   1.000
_cell.length_c   1.000
_cell.angle_alpha   90.00
_cell.angle_beta   90.00
_cell.angle_gamma   90.00
#
_symmetry.space_group_name_H-M   'P 1'
#
loop_
_entity.id
_entity.type
_entity.pdbx_description
1 polymer ?
#
loop_
_entity_poly.entity_id
_entity_poly.type
_entity_poly.pdbx_seq_one_letter_code
_entity_poly.pdbx_strand_id
1 'polypeptide(L)' 'MFEQAPGFMTLMREPGHVYELTNAAYQRLIGQRQVIGKSVREALPELEGQGFYELLDQVCETGEPY' A
#
# COMPACT_ATOMS: atom_id res chain seq x y z
N MET A 1 -12.09 -9.87 9.91
CA MET A 1 -12.25 -10.31 8.49
C MET A 1 -11.08 -9.85 7.63
N PHE A 2 -10.71 -8.56 7.65
CA PHE A 2 -9.55 -8.03 6.91
C PHE A 2 -8.23 -8.78 7.20
N GLU A 3 -7.92 -9.02 8.48
CA GLU A 3 -6.74 -9.80 8.92
C GLU A 3 -6.69 -11.26 8.41
N GLN A 4 -7.84 -11.84 8.07
CA GLN A 4 -7.97 -13.25 7.70
C GLN A 4 -8.14 -13.46 6.20
N ALA A 5 -8.11 -12.41 5.38
CA ALA A 5 -8.28 -12.57 3.95
C ALA A 5 -7.06 -13.29 3.33
N PRO A 6 -7.28 -14.09 2.26
CA PRO A 6 -6.26 -14.97 1.70
C PRO A 6 -5.12 -14.27 0.94
N GLY A 7 -5.18 -12.95 0.75
CA GLY A 7 -4.20 -12.17 -0.03
C GLY A 7 -3.54 -11.03 0.76
N PHE A 8 -2.56 -10.38 0.14
CA PHE A 8 -1.95 -9.15 0.66
C PHE A 8 -2.96 -8.01 0.54
N MET A 9 -3.34 -7.41 1.67
CA MET A 9 -4.29 -6.30 1.66
C MET A 9 -3.81 -5.16 2.55
N THR A 10 -4.04 -3.95 2.06
CA THR A 10 -3.81 -2.71 2.77
C THR A 10 -4.96 -1.74 2.50
N LEU A 11 -5.27 -0.87 3.46
CA LEU A 11 -6.10 0.31 3.26
C LEU A 11 -5.19 1.53 3.30
N MET A 12 -5.37 2.42 2.33
CA MET A 12 -4.58 3.63 2.19
C MET A 12 -5.50 4.84 2.13
N ARG A 13 -5.06 5.94 2.72
CA ARG A 13 -5.77 7.22 2.72
C ARG A 13 -5.06 8.23 1.85
N GLU A 14 -5.86 8.93 1.06
CA GLU A 14 -5.42 10.08 0.27
C GLU A 14 -5.44 11.41 1.03
N PRO A 15 -4.62 12.39 0.62
CA PRO A 15 -3.59 12.29 -0.43
C PRO A 15 -2.34 11.56 0.06
N GLY A 16 -1.67 10.86 -0.86
CA GLY A 16 -0.31 10.35 -0.68
C GLY A 16 -0.21 8.87 -0.30
N HIS A 17 -1.27 8.08 -0.52
CA HIS A 17 -1.30 6.64 -0.24
C HIS A 17 -0.77 6.30 1.16
N VAL A 18 -1.35 6.92 2.19
CA VAL A 18 -0.90 6.75 3.58
C VAL A 18 -1.51 5.49 4.16
N TYR A 19 -0.67 4.56 4.65
CA TYR A 19 -1.14 3.31 5.26
C TYR A 19 -2.02 3.55 6.48
N GLU A 20 -3.27 3.08 6.46
CA GLU A 20 -4.17 3.05 7.60
C GLU A 20 -4.29 1.66 8.22
N LEU A 21 -4.33 0.62 7.37
CA LEU A 21 -4.44 -0.77 7.80
C LEU A 21 -3.61 -1.68 6.90
N THR A 22 -3.00 -2.70 7.47
CA THR A 22 -2.31 -3.76 6.73
C THR A 22 -2.65 -5.09 7.38
N ASN A 23 -2.96 -6.12 6.60
CA ASN A 23 -3.12 -7.45 7.18
C ASN A 23 -1.76 -8.13 7.42
N ALA A 24 -1.76 -9.20 8.23
CA ALA A 24 -0.56 -9.98 8.53
C ALA A 24 0.17 -10.50 7.26
N ALA A 25 -0.57 -10.82 6.19
CA ALA A 25 0.03 -11.23 4.93
C ALA A 25 0.85 -10.09 4.30
N TYR A 26 0.26 -8.89 4.20
CA TYR A 26 0.92 -7.71 3.66
C TYR A 26 2.17 -7.36 4.46
N GLN A 27 2.09 -7.40 5.80
CA GLN A 27 3.26 -7.15 6.65
C GLN A 27 4.40 -8.13 6.38
N ARG A 28 4.12 -9.42 6.15
CA ARG A 28 5.16 -10.39 5.79
C ARG A 28 5.80 -10.06 4.43
N LEU A 29 5.02 -9.64 3.44
CA LEU A 29 5.51 -9.26 2.11
C LEU A 29 6.53 -8.11 2.20
N ILE A 30 6.23 -7.09 3.00
CA ILE A 30 7.08 -5.90 3.13
C ILE A 30 8.17 -6.03 4.21
N GLY A 31 8.41 -7.23 4.75
CA GLY A 31 9.47 -7.46 5.74
C GLY A 31 9.15 -6.95 7.16
N GLN A 32 7.88 -6.98 7.57
CA GLN A 32 7.37 -6.61 8.90
C GLN A 32 7.72 -5.18 9.33
N ARG A 33 7.76 -4.25 8.37
CA ARG A 33 8.03 -2.83 8.62
C ARG A 33 6.86 -2.14 9.32
N GLN A 34 7.18 -1.17 10.18
CA GLN A 34 6.19 -0.26 10.77
C GLN A 34 5.82 0.83 9.77
N VAL A 35 4.70 0.65 9.07
CA VAL A 35 4.28 1.51 7.96
C VAL A 35 3.02 2.34 8.22
N ILE A 36 2.22 2.00 9.24
CA ILE A 36 0.98 2.72 9.56
C ILE A 36 1.30 4.21 9.81
N GLY A 37 0.56 5.09 9.14
CA GLY A 37 0.73 6.54 9.20
C GLY A 37 1.79 7.10 8.25
N LYS A 38 2.51 6.27 7.50
CA LYS A 38 3.49 6.71 6.48
C LYS A 38 2.90 6.59 5.08
N SER A 39 3.32 7.45 4.17
CA SER A 39 3.03 7.27 2.73
C SER A 39 3.74 6.02 2.18
N VAL A 40 3.21 5.46 1.08
CA VAL A 40 3.89 4.38 0.35
C VAL A 40 5.31 4.74 -0.07
N ARG A 41 5.54 6.02 -0.40
CA ARG A 41 6.84 6.56 -0.82
C ARG A 41 7.85 6.56 0.34
N GLU A 42 7.40 6.89 1.55
CA GLU A 42 8.24 6.82 2.76
C GLU A 42 8.43 5.39 3.29
N ALA A 43 7.40 4.56 3.19
CA ALA A 43 7.39 3.22 3.75
C ALA A 43 8.15 2.20 2.89
N LEU A 44 8.10 2.37 1.56
CA LEU A 44 8.71 1.49 0.57
C LEU A 44 9.46 2.32 -0.49
N PRO A 45 10.51 3.07 -0.11
CA PRO A 45 11.27 3.93 -1.04
C PRO A 45 11.94 3.13 -2.16
N GLU A 46 12.19 1.83 -1.96
CA GLU A 46 12.76 0.96 -2.99
C GLU A 46 11.89 0.80 -4.24
N LEU A 47 10.60 1.15 -4.19
CA LEU A 47 9.68 1.11 -5.32
C LEU A 47 9.85 2.29 -6.28
N GLU A 48 10.64 3.30 -5.90
CA GLU A 48 10.92 4.45 -6.76
C GLU A 48 11.49 4.00 -8.12
N GLY A 49 10.94 4.58 -9.19
CA GLY A 49 11.33 4.25 -10.57
C GLY A 49 10.78 2.92 -11.11
N GLN A 50 10.02 2.16 -10.32
CA GLN A 50 9.43 0.90 -10.78
C GLN A 50 7.98 1.05 -11.31
N GLY A 51 7.38 2.24 -11.19
CA GLY A 51 6.03 2.53 -11.67
C GLY A 51 4.90 2.24 -10.68
N PHE A 52 5.20 1.72 -9.49
CA PHE A 52 4.16 1.36 -8.50
C PHE A 52 3.43 2.56 -7.92
N TYR A 53 4.11 3.69 -7.71
CA TYR A 53 3.45 4.87 -7.17
C TYR A 53 2.48 5.45 -8.20
N GLU A 54 2.91 5.52 -9.45
CA GLU A 54 2.12 6.00 -10.57
C GLU A 54 0.90 5.11 -10.82
N LEU A 55 1.04 3.79 -10.63
CA LEU A 55 -0.07 2.86 -10.71
C LEU A 55 -1.12 3.14 -9.62
N LEU A 56 -0.68 3.36 -8.38
CA LEU A 56 -1.58 3.71 -7.28
C LEU A 56 -2.25 5.07 -7.51
N ASP A 57 -1.49 6.06 -8.00
CA ASP A 57 -2.00 7.37 -8.39
C ASP A 57 -3.10 7.21 -9.46
N GLN A 58 -2.87 6.42 -10.51
CA GLN A 58 -3.85 6.19 -11.57
C GLN A 58 -5.12 5.49 -11.07
N VAL A 59 -5.02 4.45 -10.24
CA VAL A 59 -6.19 3.77 -9.68
C VAL A 59 -7.01 4.74 -8.83
N CYS A 60 -6.35 5.61 -8.07
CA CYS A 60 -7.04 6.60 -7.25
C CYS A 60 -7.70 7.71 -8.09
N GLU A 61 -7.04 8.18 -9.14
CA GLU A 61 -7.57 9.23 -10.01
C GLU A 61 -8.74 8.74 -10.88
N THR A 62 -8.67 7.50 -11.36
CA THR A 62 -9.62 6.96 -12.33
C THR A 62 -10.70 6.09 -11.71
N GLY A 63 -10.44 5.48 -10.55
CA GLY A 63 -11.29 4.46 -9.95
C GLY A 63 -11.23 3.08 -10.64
N GLU A 64 -10.41 2.94 -11.69
CA GLU A 64 -10.26 1.70 -12.45
C GLU A 64 -9.08 0.87 -11.92
N PRO A 65 -9.28 -0.43 -11.62
CA PRO A 65 -8.18 -1.31 -11.23
C PRO A 65 -7.29 -1.69 -12.42
N TYR A 66 -6.08 -2.18 -12.12
CA TYR A 66 -5.12 -2.71 -13.10
C TYR A 66 -5.18 -4.24 -13.20
#